data_AF-A0A350V0A1-F1
#
_entry.id   AF-A0A350V0A1-F1
#
_cell.length_a   1.000
_cell.length_b   1.000
_cell.length_c   1.000
_cell.angle_alpha   90.00
_cell.angle_beta   90.00
_cell.angle_gamma   90.00
#
_symmetry.space_group_name_H-M   'P 1'
#
loop_
_entity.id
_entity.type
_entity.pdbx_description
1 polymer ?
#
loop_
_entity_poly.entity_id
_entity_poly.type
_entity_poly.pdbx_seq_one_letter_code
_entity_poly.pdbx_strand_id
1 'polypeptide(L)' 'MSTKEQVLEAVQKMSPEATIDEILDELIFIKKVQTGISQSEKGATFTTDEAKEKLARWLK' A
#
# COMPACT_ATOMS: atom_id res chain seq x y z
N MET A 1 3.40 14.57 -6.90
CA MET A 1 4.38 14.35 -5.82
C MET A 1 5.24 13.17 -6.22
N SER A 2 6.55 13.31 -6.14
CA SER A 2 7.52 12.24 -6.42
C SER A 2 7.50 11.18 -5.31
N THR A 3 7.95 9.95 -5.62
CA THR A 3 8.10 8.89 -4.61
C THR A 3 8.93 9.34 -3.41
N LYS A 4 9.98 10.14 -3.66
CA LYS A 4 10.84 10.68 -2.60
C LYS A 4 10.07 11.59 -1.64
N GLU A 5 9.24 12.48 -2.16
CA GLU A 5 8.44 13.40 -1.35
C GLU A 5 7.38 12.64 -0.54
N GLN A 6 6.72 11.64 -1.13
CA GLN A 6 5.74 10.80 -0.43
C GLN A 6 6.37 10.03 0.74
N VAL A 7 7.55 9.46 0.54
CA VAL A 7 8.29 8.76 1.59
C VAL A 7 8.69 9.72 2.71
N LEU A 8 9.21 10.91 2.36
CA LEU A 8 9.62 11.89 3.35
C LEU A 8 8.43 12.36 4.20
N GLU A 9 7.28 12.62 3.58
CA GLU A 9 6.06 12.99 4.28
C GLU A 9 5.57 11.88 5.21
N ALA A 10 5.60 10.62 4.77
CA ALA A 10 5.20 9.49 5.59
C ALA A 10 6.11 9.34 6.82
N VAL A 11 7.43 9.36 6.63
CA VAL A 11 8.41 9.28 7.73
C VAL A 11 8.27 10.46 8.68
N GLN A 12 8.00 11.68 8.18
CA GLN A 12 7.80 12.86 9.02
C GLN A 12 6.56 12.78 9.93
N LYS A 13 5.56 11.98 9.54
CA LYS A 13 4.32 11.77 10.33
C LYS A 13 4.45 10.65 11.35
N MET A 14 5.50 9.84 11.29
CA MET A 14 5.74 8.76 12.24
C MET A 14 6.15 9.31 13.62
N SER A 15 6.00 8.48 14.65
CA SER A 15 6.49 8.82 15.99
C SER A 15 8.02 8.98 15.97
N PRO A 16 8.58 9.92 16.76
CA PRO A 16 10.03 10.05 16.90
C PRO A 16 10.74 8.77 17.39
N GLU A 17 10.00 7.88 18.05
CA GLU A 17 10.45 6.61 18.59
C GLU A 17 10.26 5.44 17.60
N ALA A 18 9.80 5.72 16.38
CA ALA A 18 9.59 4.71 15.35
C ALA A 18 10.86 3.91 15.08
N THR A 19 10.68 2.60 15.02
CA THR A 19 11.74 1.65 14.73
C THR A 19 12.02 1.55 13.23
N ILE A 20 13.18 1.00 12.88
CA ILE A 20 13.53 0.75 11.48
C ILE A 20 12.51 -0.20 10.83
N ASP A 21 12.03 -1.20 11.56
CA ASP A 21 11.05 -2.17 11.05
C ASP A 21 9.72 -1.48 10.70
N GLU A 22 9.23 -0.58 11.55
CA GLU A 22 8.02 0.20 11.27
C GLU A 22 8.19 1.12 10.06
N ILE A 23 9.38 1.71 9.90
CA ILE A 23 9.68 2.54 8.72
C ILE A 23 9.67 1.68 7.46
N LEU A 24 10.26 0.47 7.51
CA LEU A 24 10.25 -0.46 6.39
C LEU A 24 8.83 -0.89 6.01
N ASP A 25 7.98 -1.16 6.99
CA ASP A 25 6.57 -1.50 6.76
C ASP A 25 5.81 -0.36 6.08
N GLU A 26 6.05 0.88 6.49
CA GLU A 26 5.45 2.06 5.85
C GLU A 26 5.91 2.20 4.40
N LEU A 27 7.21 1.99 4.12
CA LEU A 27 7.73 1.99 2.75
C LEU A 27 7.09 0.89 1.87
N ILE A 28 6.90 -0.31 2.44
CA ILE A 28 6.21 -1.41 1.76
C ILE A 28 4.75 -1.04 1.48
N PHE A 29 4.08 -0.40 2.42
CA PHE A 29 2.71 0.08 2.27
C PHE A 29 2.59 1.09 1.12
N ILE A 30 3.43 2.13 1.10
CA ILE A 30 3.47 3.13 0.03
C ILE A 30 3.66 2.46 -1.34
N LYS A 31 4.59 1.51 -1.44
CA LYS A 31 4.82 0.75 -2.68
C LYS A 31 3.56 -0.03 -3.12
N LYS A 32 2.85 -0.67 -2.19
CA LYS A 32 1.62 -1.42 -2.49
C LYS A 32 0.52 -0.50 -3.00
N VAL A 33 0.34 0.67 -2.39
CA VAL A 33 -0.63 1.68 -2.83
C VAL A 33 -0.32 2.17 -4.25
N GLN A 34 0.93 2.56 -4.52
CA GLN A 34 1.36 2.99 -5.86
C GLN A 34 1.14 1.88 -6.90
N THR A 35 1.42 0.63 -6.54
CA THR A 35 1.18 -0.53 -7.40
C THR A 35 -0.31 -0.68 -7.71
N GLY A 36 -1.18 -0.58 -6.70
CA GLY A 36 -2.62 -0.66 -6.86
C GLY A 36 -3.19 0.44 -7.75
N ILE A 37 -2.71 1.68 -7.60
CA ILE A 37 -3.08 2.80 -8.48
C ILE A 37 -2.69 2.49 -9.93
N SER A 38 -1.44 2.08 -10.17
CA SER A 38 -0.98 1.74 -11.53
C SER A 38 -1.76 0.56 -12.14
N GLN A 39 -2.14 -0.44 -11.33
CA GLN A 39 -3.00 -1.55 -11.77
C GLN A 39 -4.38 -1.05 -12.17
N SER A 40 -4.98 -0.16 -11.38
CA SER A 40 -6.28 0.46 -11.68
C SER A 40 -6.25 1.24 -12.99
N GLU A 41 -5.23 2.07 -13.21
CA GLU A 41 -5.06 2.84 -14.44
C GLU A 41 -4.90 1.95 -15.69
N LYS A 42 -4.31 0.76 -15.51
CA LYS A 42 -4.14 -0.24 -16.57
C LYS A 42 -5.36 -1.16 -16.75
N GLY A 43 -6.43 -0.95 -15.98
CA GLY A 43 -7.61 -1.82 -16.00
C GLY A 43 -7.36 -3.22 -15.42
N ALA A 44 -6.25 -3.43 -14.70
CA ALA A 44 -5.96 -4.67 -13.99
C ALA A 44 -6.72 -4.73 -12.64
N THR A 45 -8.05 -4.64 -12.72
CA THR A 45 -8.97 -4.64 -11.59
C THR A 45 -9.80 -5.92 -11.57
N PHE A 46 -10.44 -6.18 -10.43
CA PHE A 46 -11.40 -7.27 -10.28
C PHE A 46 -12.79 -6.67 -10.08
N THR A 47 -13.80 -7.37 -10.58
CA THR A 47 -15.19 -7.12 -10.19
C THR A 47 -15.40 -7.44 -8.71
N THR A 48 -16.49 -6.92 -8.14
CA THR A 48 -16.82 -7.17 -6.73
C THR A 48 -16.97 -8.65 -6.41
N ASP A 49 -17.53 -9.45 -7.32
CA ASP A 49 -17.75 -10.88 -7.09
C ASP A 49 -16.43 -11.66 -7.16
N GLU A 50 -15.56 -11.38 -8.13
CA GLU A 50 -14.21 -11.95 -8.19
C GLU A 50 -13.37 -11.59 -6.95
N ALA A 51 -13.53 -10.37 -6.42
CA ALA A 51 -12.85 -9.96 -5.21
C ALA A 51 -13.33 -10.77 -3.98
N LYS A 52 -14.64 -11.01 -3.84
CA LYS A 52 -15.20 -11.83 -2.76
C LYS A 52 -14.65 -13.26 -2.79
N GLU A 53 -14.60 -13.89 -3.96
CA GLU A 53 -14.08 -15.25 -4.12
C GLU A 53 -12.60 -15.34 -3.70
N LYS A 54 -11.78 -14.34 -4.07
CA LYS A 54 -10.37 -14.29 -3.67
C LYS A 54 -10.20 -14.13 -2.16
N LEU A 55 -10.99 -13.24 -1.55
CA LEU A 55 -10.90 -12.93 -0.12
C LEU A 55 -11.41 -14.07 0.78
N ALA A 56 -12.32 -14.90 0.30
CA ALA A 56 -12.86 -16.05 1.04
C ALA A 56 -11.79 -17.04 1.52
N ARG A 57 -10.59 -17.02 0.92
CA ARG A 57 -9.46 -17.87 1.34
C ARG A 57 -8.87 -17.48 2.71
N TRP A 58 -9.02 -16.22 3.11
CA TRP A 58 -8.45 -15.68 4.35
C TRP A 58 -9.52 -15.31 5.39
N LEU A 59 -10.73 -14.99 4.95
CA LEU A 59 -11.85 -14.58 5.82
C LEU A 59 -12.68 -15.76 6.37
N LYS A 60 -12.04 -16.92 6.62
CA LYS A 60 -12.71 -18.10 7.18
C LYS A 60 -13.07 -17.92 8.65
#